data_AF-A0A847Z4S0-F1
#
_entry.id   AF-A0A847Z4S0-F1
#
_cell.length_a   1.000
_cell.length_b   1.000
_cell.length_c   1.000
_cell.angle_alpha   90.00
_cell.angle_beta   90.00
_cell.angle_gamma   90.00
#
_symmetry.space_group_name_H-M   'P 1'
#
loop_
_entity.id
_entity.type
_entity.pdbx_description
1 polymer ?
#
loop_
_entity_poly.entity_id
_entity_poly.type
_entity_poly.pdbx_seq_one_letter_code
_entity_poly.pdbx_strand_id
1 'polypeptide(L)'
;YFRDIEERIINDIVQNKNDFVLSTGGGAVLSKKTSALLTRHTKTIWLKTSLENIIKRDTKKDDHPMLAGSDRVKVLSQLYIKRLDLYSFADIIVDTDNKTAPKTADEILKLINSD
;
A
#
# COMPACT_ATOMS: atom_id res chain seq x y z
N TYR A 1 13.71 -14.35 1.60
CA TYR A 1 14.03 -14.21 0.16
C TYR A 1 13.22 -13.11 -0.50
N PHE A 2 11.89 -13.26 -0.74
CA PHE A 2 11.11 -12.24 -1.45
C PHE A 2 11.16 -10.85 -0.78
N ARG A 3 10.92 -10.78 0.54
CA ARG A 3 10.92 -9.51 1.29
C ARG A 3 12.29 -8.84 1.33
N ASP A 4 13.36 -9.62 1.36
CA ASP A 4 14.73 -9.08 1.34
C ASP A 4 15.03 -8.41 -0.02
N ILE A 5 14.53 -9.01 -1.12
CA ILE A 5 14.65 -8.42 -2.46
C ILE A 5 13.77 -7.17 -2.58
N GLU A 6 12.53 -7.22 -2.10
CA GLU A 6 11.61 -6.07 -2.08
C GLU A 6 12.23 -4.89 -1.31
N GLU A 7 12.76 -5.15 -0.11
CA GLU A 7 13.45 -4.14 0.71
C GLU A 7 14.63 -3.51 -0.04
N ARG A 8 15.48 -4.34 -0.67
CA ARG A 8 16.65 -3.86 -1.43
C ARG A 8 16.23 -2.98 -2.62
N ILE A 9 15.21 -3.38 -3.38
CA ILE A 9 14.73 -2.63 -4.55
C ILE A 9 14.11 -1.30 -4.11
N ILE A 10 13.28 -1.30 -3.06
CA ILE A 10 12.70 -0.06 -2.53
C ILE A 10 13.82 0.88 -2.06
N ASN A 11 14.83 0.37 -1.35
CA ASN A 11 15.98 1.17 -0.94
C ASN A 11 16.72 1.78 -2.13
N ASP A 12 17.00 1.00 -3.16
CA ASP A 12 17.69 1.50 -4.36
C ASP A 12 16.90 2.61 -5.06
N ILE A 13 15.58 2.45 -5.21
CA ILE A 13 14.72 3.49 -5.80
C ILE A 13 14.72 4.76 -4.96
N VAL A 14 14.54 4.64 -3.65
CA VAL A 14 14.44 5.77 -2.72
C VAL A 14 15.75 6.56 -2.63
N GLN A 15 16.90 5.90 -2.74
CA GLN A 15 18.20 6.56 -2.62
C GLN A 15 18.69 7.20 -3.94
N ASN A 16 18.27 6.67 -5.10
CA ASN A 16 18.83 7.07 -6.40
C ASN A 16 17.88 7.84 -7.31
N LYS A 17 16.59 7.99 -6.94
CA LYS A 17 15.62 8.75 -7.73
C LYS A 17 15.14 9.98 -6.95
N ASN A 18 15.01 11.10 -7.65
CA ASN A 18 14.60 12.37 -7.05
C ASN A 18 13.09 12.60 -7.17
N ASP A 19 12.50 12.37 -8.36
CA ASP A 19 11.07 12.59 -8.61
C ASP A 19 10.39 11.29 -9.05
N PHE A 20 9.60 10.70 -8.17
CA PHE A 20 8.91 9.46 -8.47
C PHE A 20 7.62 9.28 -7.66
N VAL A 21 6.74 8.43 -8.19
CA VAL A 21 5.60 7.85 -7.46
C VAL A 21 5.84 6.35 -7.38
N LEU A 22 5.91 5.82 -6.16
CA LEU A 22 6.13 4.39 -5.90
C LEU A 22 4.89 3.76 -5.30
N SER A 23 4.21 2.92 -6.09
CA SER A 23 3.20 2.00 -5.55
C SER A 23 3.89 0.78 -4.95
N THR A 24 3.75 0.60 -3.64
CA THR A 24 4.34 -0.53 -2.93
C THR A 24 3.41 -1.75 -2.92
N GLY A 25 3.97 -2.95 -2.81
CA GLY A 25 3.16 -4.14 -2.56
C GLY A 25 2.51 -4.07 -1.18
N GLY A 26 1.27 -4.54 -1.02
CA GLY A 26 0.55 -4.48 0.26
C GLY A 26 1.15 -5.29 1.43
N GLY A 27 2.32 -5.91 1.23
CA GLY A 27 3.12 -6.56 2.28
C GLY A 27 4.42 -5.81 2.60
N ALA A 28 4.75 -4.72 1.91
CA ALA A 28 5.98 -3.95 2.13
C ALA A 28 6.06 -3.41 3.56
N VAL A 29 4.91 -3.01 4.13
CA VAL A 29 4.76 -2.52 5.51
C VAL A 29 5.09 -3.58 6.58
N LEU A 30 5.25 -4.85 6.20
CA LEU A 30 5.66 -5.91 7.13
C LEU A 30 7.14 -5.80 7.48
N SER A 31 7.98 -5.18 6.63
CA SER A 31 9.37 -4.87 6.99
C SER A 31 9.44 -3.52 7.68
N LYS A 32 9.83 -3.53 8.95
CA LYS A 32 10.10 -2.30 9.72
C LYS A 32 11.16 -1.42 9.07
N LYS A 33 12.14 -2.03 8.39
CA LYS A 33 13.19 -1.30 7.67
C LYS A 33 12.62 -0.58 6.45
N THR A 34 11.75 -1.25 5.69
CA THR A 34 11.04 -0.64 4.57
C THR A 34 10.17 0.52 5.04
N SER A 35 9.37 0.34 6.10
CA SER A 35 8.56 1.45 6.65
C SER A 35 9.43 2.62 7.10
N ALA A 36 10.49 2.37 7.88
CA ALA A 36 11.39 3.43 8.36
C ALA A 36 12.09 4.19 7.21
N LEU A 37 12.53 3.47 6.17
CA LEU A 37 13.10 4.05 4.97
C LEU A 37 12.08 4.97 4.26
N LEU A 38 10.86 4.47 4.04
CA LEU A 38 9.81 5.24 3.36
C LEU A 38 9.43 6.50 4.16
N THR A 39 9.18 6.39 5.47
CA THR A 39 8.86 7.53 6.32
C THR A 39 9.97 8.58 6.35
N ARG A 40 11.24 8.17 6.28
CA ARG A 40 12.36 9.12 6.36
C ARG A 40 12.64 9.86 5.06
N HIS A 41 12.39 9.23 3.92
CA HIS A 41 12.88 9.71 2.62
C HIS A 41 11.78 10.04 1.61
N THR A 42 10.53 9.73 1.92
CA THR A 42 9.40 9.93 1.00
C THR A 42 8.19 10.49 1.75
N LYS A 43 7.25 11.10 1.01
CA LYS A 43 5.91 11.38 1.53
C LYS A 43 5.07 10.12 1.40
N THR A 44 4.64 9.57 2.52
CA THR A 44 3.91 8.29 2.55
C THR A 44 2.41 8.49 2.54
N ILE A 45 1.71 7.80 1.63
CA ILE A 45 0.27 7.94 1.42
C ILE A 45 -0.39 6.57 1.57
N TRP A 46 -1.33 6.47 2.49
CA TRP A 46 -2.17 5.29 2.66
C TRP A 46 -3.50 5.45 1.94
N LEU A 47 -3.71 4.63 0.91
CA LEU A 47 -4.99 4.47 0.23
C LEU A 47 -5.91 3.56 1.05
N LYS A 48 -6.63 4.14 2.01
CA LYS A 48 -7.54 3.41 2.89
C LYS A 48 -8.77 2.97 2.09
N THR A 49 -8.99 1.66 2.05
CA THR A 49 -10.12 1.04 1.33
C THR A 49 -10.83 0.10 2.31
N SER A 50 -12.16 0.07 2.30
CA SER A 50 -12.90 -0.90 3.10
C SER A 50 -12.61 -2.33 2.65
N LEU A 51 -12.71 -3.26 3.59
CA LEU A 51 -12.59 -4.69 3.32
C LEU A 51 -13.57 -5.16 2.23
N GLU A 52 -14.80 -4.64 2.24
CA GLU A 52 -15.82 -4.94 1.22
C GLU A 52 -15.33 -4.54 -0.19
N ASN A 53 -14.80 -3.32 -0.35
CA ASN A 53 -14.29 -2.86 -1.63
C ASN A 53 -13.01 -3.59 -2.05
N ILE A 54 -12.15 -3.98 -1.10
CA ILE A 54 -10.98 -4.82 -1.39
C ILE A 54 -11.43 -6.17 -1.96
N ILE A 55 -12.38 -6.85 -1.30
CA ILE A 55 -12.94 -8.13 -1.77
C ILE A 55 -13.57 -7.98 -3.16
N LYS A 56 -14.31 -6.89 -3.41
CA LYS A 56 -14.93 -6.61 -4.71
C LYS A 56 -13.91 -6.33 -5.83
N ARG A 57 -12.78 -5.69 -5.51
CA ARG A 57 -11.71 -5.37 -6.49
C ARG A 57 -10.79 -6.55 -6.77
N ASP A 58 -10.63 -7.45 -5.80
CA ASP A 58 -9.78 -8.63 -5.86
C ASP A 58 -10.46 -9.79 -6.65
N THR A 59 -10.71 -9.55 -7.93
CA THR A 59 -11.41 -10.49 -8.84
C THR A 59 -10.46 -11.33 -9.71
N LYS A 60 -9.18 -10.98 -9.79
CA LYS A 60 -8.19 -11.67 -10.64
C LYS A 60 -7.45 -12.75 -9.85
N LYS A 61 -7.74 -14.01 -10.16
CA LYS A 61 -7.24 -15.20 -9.46
C LYS A 61 -5.72 -15.43 -9.60
N ASP A 62 -5.10 -14.98 -10.69
CA ASP A 62 -3.77 -15.44 -11.07
C ASP A 62 -2.61 -14.56 -10.56
N ASP A 63 -2.88 -13.33 -10.13
CA ASP A 63 -1.84 -12.37 -9.71
C ASP A 63 -1.54 -12.42 -8.19
N HIS A 64 -2.25 -13.26 -7.44
CA HIS A 64 -2.17 -13.31 -5.97
C HIS A 64 -1.85 -14.72 -5.45
N PRO A 65 -0.56 -15.12 -5.42
CA PRO A 65 -0.13 -16.44 -4.95
C PRO A 65 -0.63 -16.80 -3.54
N MET A 66 -0.81 -15.81 -2.66
CA MET A 66 -1.32 -16.03 -1.30
C MET A 66 -2.82 -16.34 -1.21
N LEU A 67 -3.56 -16.18 -2.31
CA LEU A 67 -5.02 -16.33 -2.38
C LEU A 67 -5.45 -17.52 -3.26
N ALA A 68 -4.51 -18.31 -3.78
CA ALA A 68 -4.79 -19.50 -4.57
C ALA A 68 -5.35 -20.64 -3.68
N GLY A 69 -6.49 -21.22 -4.08
CA GLY A 69 -7.05 -22.42 -3.44
C GLY A 69 -7.70 -22.26 -2.05
N SER A 70 -7.79 -21.03 -1.51
CA SER A 70 -8.34 -20.74 -0.17
C SER A 70 -9.65 -19.94 -0.23
N ASP A 71 -10.41 -19.92 0.87
CA ASP A 71 -11.52 -18.96 1.05
C ASP A 71 -10.96 -17.53 1.06
N ARG A 72 -11.08 -16.86 -0.10
CA ARG A 72 -10.50 -15.54 -0.35
C ARG A 72 -11.03 -14.48 0.62
N VAL A 73 -12.32 -14.51 0.91
CA VAL A 73 -12.94 -13.55 1.84
C VAL A 73 -12.31 -13.73 3.22
N LYS A 74 -12.15 -14.97 3.67
CA LYS A 74 -11.51 -15.26 4.95
C LYS A 74 -10.06 -14.81 5.00
N VAL A 75 -9.26 -15.10 3.97
CA VAL A 75 -7.84 -14.72 3.92
C VAL A 75 -7.68 -13.20 3.86
N LEU A 76 -8.44 -12.51 3.00
CA LEU A 76 -8.42 -11.05 2.90
C LEU A 76 -8.83 -10.39 4.21
N SER A 77 -9.87 -10.90 4.87
CA SER A 77 -10.32 -10.39 6.18
C SER A 77 -9.22 -10.51 7.24
N GLN A 78 -8.54 -11.66 7.29
CA GLN A 78 -7.42 -11.87 8.22
C GLN A 78 -6.24 -10.95 7.91
N LEU A 79 -5.88 -10.79 6.64
CA LEU A 79 -4.79 -9.91 6.21
C LEU A 79 -5.13 -8.45 6.51
N TYR A 80 -6.37 -8.03 6.29
CA TYR A 80 -6.85 -6.68 6.58
C TYR A 80 -6.66 -6.35 8.06
N ILE A 81 -7.19 -7.19 8.95
CA ILE A 81 -7.08 -6.99 10.41
C ILE A 81 -5.62 -6.96 10.85
N LYS A 82 -4.78 -7.89 10.35
CA LYS A 82 -3.37 -7.98 10.75
C LYS A 82 -2.51 -6.79 10.30
N ARG A 83 -2.91 -6.10 9.24
CA ARG A 83 -2.10 -5.04 8.61
C ARG A 83 -2.64 -3.64 8.84
N LEU A 84 -3.88 -3.49 9.30
CA LEU A 84 -4.53 -2.19 9.45
C LEU A 84 -3.67 -1.20 10.26
N ASP A 85 -3.20 -1.63 11.43
CA ASP A 85 -2.36 -0.81 12.31
C ASP A 85 -0.97 -0.55 11.72
N LEU A 86 -0.47 -1.45 10.85
CA LEU A 86 0.83 -1.28 10.21
C LEU A 86 0.83 -0.19 9.13
N TYR A 87 -0.34 0.21 8.61
CA TYR A 87 -0.43 1.33 7.68
C TYR A 87 -0.52 2.69 8.36
N SER A 88 -0.67 2.72 9.69
CA SER A 88 -0.84 3.96 10.46
C SER A 88 0.37 4.90 10.46
N PHE A 89 1.55 4.44 9.99
CA PHE A 89 2.73 5.31 9.87
C PHE A 89 2.63 6.32 8.72
N ALA A 90 1.65 6.18 7.83
CA ALA A 90 1.53 7.04 6.66
C ALA A 90 1.29 8.50 7.04
N ASP A 91 2.01 9.42 6.40
CA ASP A 91 1.86 10.87 6.62
C ASP A 91 0.47 11.36 6.21
N ILE A 92 -0.06 10.80 5.12
CA ILE A 92 -1.38 11.15 4.58
C ILE A 92 -2.23 9.88 4.48
N ILE A 93 -3.47 9.96 4.93
CA ILE A 93 -4.46 8.89 4.79
C ILE A 93 -5.58 9.40 3.90
N VAL A 94 -5.85 8.70 2.81
CA VAL A 94 -6.92 9.02 1.86
C VAL A 94 -7.89 7.85 1.78
N ASP A 95 -9.14 8.11 2.12
CA ASP A 95 -10.22 7.15 1.91
C ASP A 95 -10.52 7.03 0.40
N THR A 96 -10.58 5.81 -0.12
CA THR A 96 -10.82 5.54 -1.55
C THR A 96 -12.17 4.90 -1.84
N ASP A 97 -13.00 4.72 -0.81
CA ASP A 97 -14.33 4.16 -0.97
C ASP A 97 -15.23 5.15 -1.72
N ASN A 98 -15.99 4.63 -2.68
CA ASN A 98 -16.87 5.41 -3.56
C ASN A 98 -16.17 6.52 -4.37
N LYS A 99 -14.83 6.49 -4.47
CA LYS A 99 -14.04 7.40 -5.30
C LYS A 99 -13.44 6.67 -6.50
N THR A 100 -13.29 7.40 -7.60
CA THR A 100 -12.53 6.93 -8.76
C THR A 100 -11.05 7.20 -8.54
N ALA A 101 -10.17 6.49 -9.27
CA ALA A 101 -8.73 6.75 -9.20
C ALA A 101 -8.36 8.22 -9.52
N PRO A 102 -8.93 8.88 -10.55
CA PRO A 102 -8.66 10.30 -10.80
C PRO A 102 -9.06 11.21 -9.62
N LYS A 103 -10.26 11.02 -9.06
CA LYS A 103 -10.71 11.82 -7.90
C LYS A 103 -9.80 11.64 -6.69
N THR A 104 -9.33 10.41 -6.46
CA THR A 104 -8.40 10.09 -5.37
C THR A 104 -7.04 10.76 -5.61
N ALA A 105 -6.54 10.73 -6.85
CA ALA A 105 -5.29 11.40 -7.22
C ALA A 105 -5.38 12.93 -7.05
N ASP A 106 -6.49 13.54 -7.48
CA ASP A 106 -6.72 14.99 -7.29
C ASP A 106 -6.74 15.39 -5.81
N GLU A 107 -7.33 14.55 -4.95
CA GLU A 107 -7.34 14.76 -3.50
C GLU A 107 -5.93 14.64 -2.90
N ILE A 108 -5.16 13.63 -3.32
CA ILE A 108 -3.76 13.47 -2.91
C ILE A 108 -2.93 14.70 -3.30
N LEU A 109 -3.07 15.19 -4.53
CA LEU A 109 -2.34 16.37 -5.01
C LEU A 109 -2.67 17.61 -4.17
N LYS A 110 -3.94 17.79 -3.78
CA LYS A 110 -4.33 18.89 -2.88
C LYS A 110 -3.69 18.77 -1.50
N LEU A 111 -3.65 17.57 -0.94
CA LEU A 111 -3.07 17.32 0.38
C LEU A 111 -1.54 17.55 0.37
N ILE A 112 -0.84 17.05 -0.64
CA ILE A 112 0.62 17.25 -0.77
C ILE A 112 0.97 18.73 -0.92
N ASN A 113 0.17 19.51 -1.65
CA ASN A 113 0.42 20.95 -1.86
C ASN A 113 -0.02 21.85 -0.70
N SER A 114 -0.73 21.30 0.30
CA SER A 114 -1.22 22.04 1.46
C SER A 114 -0.33 21.86 2.70
N ASP A 115 0.64 20.95 2.65
CA ASP A 115 1.70 20.73 3.64
C ASP A 115 2.94 21.57 3.32
#